data_AF-A0A6P0HIR0-F1
#
_entry.id   AF-A0A6P0HIR0-F1
#
_cell.length_a   1.000
_cell.length_b   1.000
_cell.length_c   1.000
_cell.angle_alpha   90.00
_cell.angle_beta   90.00
_cell.angle_gamma   90.00
#
_symmetry.space_group_name_H-M   'P 1'
#
loop_
_entity.id
_entity.type
_entity.pdbx_description
1 polymer ?
#
loop_
_entity_poly.entity_id
_entity_poly.type
_entity_poly.pdbx_seq_one_letter_code
_entity_poly.pdbx_strand_id
1 'polypeptide(L)'
;MGYAWTTPDSAPYVAGPTPSRLGEADRAVAVLRADAGRWSRWVLGVGAFGAAVVGVFVAVGVVGAIVDLGRAGPLDIGVVLAALALALAGLTVLVRLARSGRRLTRVAAAWLRAPYAAGPRSPDAAGWVRARTVNLEPRVLVRLATGTLALLVGVAGVALTARDLVQGMSALTGAAAAVGALGLASGAGQLAGVLRIVAALGEADPLWVRLRGRR
;
A
#
# COMPACT_ATOMS: atom_id res chain seq x y z
N MET A 1 -2.21 14.36 -18.73
CA MET A 1 -1.36 13.51 -17.86
C MET A 1 -2.20 12.71 -16.84
N GLY A 2 -3.09 11.81 -17.30
CA GLY A 2 -4.00 11.04 -16.42
C GLY A 2 -3.59 9.59 -16.14
N TYR A 3 -2.58 9.06 -16.83
CA TYR A 3 -2.27 7.63 -16.87
C TYR A 3 -1.39 7.11 -15.73
N ALA A 4 -0.87 7.98 -14.86
CA ALA A 4 0.02 7.58 -13.76
C ALA A 4 -0.71 6.79 -12.66
N TRP A 5 -2.01 7.03 -12.46
CA TRP A 5 -2.75 6.56 -11.28
C TRP A 5 -3.83 5.54 -11.59
N THR A 6 -4.37 5.54 -12.80
CA THR A 6 -5.35 4.58 -13.31
C THR A 6 -5.16 4.45 -14.81
N THR A 7 -5.24 3.22 -15.30
CA THR A 7 -5.16 2.91 -16.73
C THR A 7 -6.46 3.29 -17.44
N PRO A 8 -6.42 3.62 -18.74
CA PRO A 8 -7.62 3.87 -19.54
C PRO A 8 -8.60 2.69 -19.46
N ASP A 9 -8.07 1.48 -19.53
CA ASP A 9 -8.84 0.24 -19.53
C ASP A 9 -9.61 0.04 -18.21
N SER A 10 -9.05 0.51 -17.10
CA SER A 10 -9.69 0.42 -15.78
C SER A 10 -10.80 1.45 -15.58
N ALA A 11 -10.72 2.59 -16.26
CA ALA A 11 -11.60 3.75 -16.09
C ALA A 11 -13.10 3.42 -16.14
N PRO A 12 -13.62 2.64 -17.13
CA PRO A 12 -15.05 2.30 -17.18
C PRO A 12 -15.53 1.50 -15.98
N TYR A 13 -14.65 0.68 -15.38
CA TYR A 13 -15.04 -0.22 -14.29
C TYR A 13 -14.97 0.40 -12.90
N VAL A 14 -14.35 1.59 -12.75
CA VAL A 14 -14.16 2.21 -11.42
C VAL A 14 -15.43 2.86 -10.85
N ALA A 15 -16.50 2.97 -11.66
CA ALA A 15 -17.81 3.38 -11.17
C ALA A 15 -18.47 2.31 -10.27
N GLY A 16 -18.02 1.05 -10.37
CA GLY A 16 -18.60 -0.08 -9.65
C GLY A 16 -19.42 -1.00 -10.55
N PRO A 17 -19.93 -2.11 -10.00
CA PRO A 17 -20.74 -3.05 -10.76
C PRO A 17 -22.06 -2.42 -11.22
N THR A 18 -22.27 -2.38 -12.54
CA THR A 18 -23.59 -2.23 -13.15
C THR A 18 -24.28 -3.59 -13.25
N PRO A 19 -25.62 -3.65 -13.25
CA PRO A 19 -26.34 -4.91 -13.44
C PRO A 19 -26.17 -5.38 -14.89
N SER A 20 -25.09 -6.12 -15.17
CA SER A 20 -24.80 -6.69 -16.48
C SER A 20 -23.98 -7.97 -16.40
N ARG A 21 -23.97 -8.69 -17.53
CA ARG A 21 -23.66 -10.13 -17.74
C ARG A 21 -22.40 -10.62 -17.01
N LEU A 22 -22.41 -11.90 -16.59
CA LEU A 22 -21.31 -12.60 -15.90
C LEU A 22 -19.92 -12.38 -16.54
N GLY A 23 -19.82 -12.42 -17.87
CA GLY A 23 -18.55 -12.22 -18.59
C GLY A 23 -17.96 -10.80 -18.45
N GLU A 24 -18.79 -9.79 -18.18
CA GLU A 24 -18.34 -8.43 -17.94
C GLU A 24 -17.72 -8.26 -16.55
N ALA A 25 -18.27 -8.95 -15.54
CA ALA A 25 -17.72 -8.96 -14.19
C ALA A 25 -16.32 -9.59 -14.15
N ASP A 26 -16.13 -10.75 -14.81
CA ASP A 26 -14.83 -11.43 -14.87
C ASP A 26 -13.77 -10.54 -15.58
N ARG A 27 -14.18 -9.84 -16.65
CA ARG A 27 -13.33 -8.88 -17.38
C ARG A 27 -12.98 -7.68 -16.50
N ALA A 28 -13.96 -7.07 -15.84
CA ALA A 28 -13.77 -5.92 -14.96
C ALA A 28 -12.77 -6.24 -13.83
N VAL A 29 -12.93 -7.41 -13.20
CA VAL A 29 -12.02 -7.89 -12.15
C VAL A 29 -10.60 -8.07 -12.69
N ALA A 30 -10.44 -8.70 -13.85
CA ALA A 30 -9.12 -8.93 -14.45
C ALA A 30 -8.38 -7.61 -14.72
N VAL A 31 -9.06 -6.63 -15.32
CA VAL A 31 -8.49 -5.32 -15.64
C VAL A 31 -8.15 -4.53 -14.37
N LEU A 32 -9.07 -4.47 -13.40
CA LEU A 32 -8.84 -3.75 -12.14
C LEU A 32 -7.71 -4.36 -11.31
N ARG A 33 -7.60 -5.70 -11.26
CA ARG A 33 -6.49 -6.41 -10.60
C ARG A 33 -5.18 -6.22 -11.32
N ALA A 34 -5.17 -6.20 -12.66
CA ALA A 34 -3.98 -5.94 -13.44
C ALA A 34 -3.45 -4.51 -13.21
N ASP A 35 -4.33 -3.51 -13.15
CA ASP A 35 -3.95 -2.13 -12.86
C ASP A 35 -3.41 -1.98 -11.43
N ALA A 36 -4.16 -2.47 -10.43
CA ALA A 36 -3.72 -2.42 -9.03
C ALA A 36 -2.39 -3.19 -8.80
N GLY A 37 -2.22 -4.29 -9.54
CA GLY A 37 -1.08 -5.21 -9.49
C GLY A 37 0.13 -4.80 -10.33
N ARG A 38 0.06 -3.72 -11.12
CA ARG A 38 1.12 -3.33 -12.06
C ARG A 38 2.47 -3.12 -11.38
N TRP A 39 3.54 -3.64 -11.99
CA TRP A 39 4.92 -3.52 -11.50
C TRP A 39 5.39 -2.07 -11.39
N SER A 40 5.02 -1.21 -12.35
CA SER A 40 5.42 0.20 -12.27
C SER A 40 4.87 0.93 -11.04
N ARG A 41 3.68 0.57 -10.55
CA ARG A 41 3.14 1.11 -9.29
C ARG A 41 3.94 0.64 -8.09
N TRP A 42 4.39 -0.60 -8.12
CA TRP A 42 5.22 -1.16 -7.06
C TRP A 42 6.60 -0.49 -7.04
N VAL A 43 7.29 -0.41 -8.18
CA VAL A 43 8.59 0.29 -8.30
C VAL A 43 8.47 1.74 -7.84
N LEU A 44 7.43 2.44 -8.29
CA LEU A 44 7.17 3.82 -7.85
C LEU A 44 6.94 3.92 -6.34
N GLY A 45 6.22 2.95 -5.75
CA GLY A 45 6.00 2.89 -4.31
C GLY A 45 7.28 2.65 -3.52
N VAL A 46 8.13 1.70 -3.96
CA VAL A 46 9.43 1.42 -3.35
C VAL A 46 10.36 2.62 -3.46
N GLY A 47 10.46 3.22 -4.65
CA GLY A 47 11.27 4.41 -4.87
C GLY A 47 10.80 5.61 -4.04
N ALA A 48 9.49 5.87 -3.97
CA ALA A 48 8.94 6.95 -3.16
C ALA A 48 9.14 6.74 -1.66
N PHE A 49 9.07 5.49 -1.18
CA PHE A 49 9.40 5.15 0.19
C PHE A 49 10.88 5.38 0.50
N GLY A 50 11.78 4.89 -0.36
CA GLY A 50 13.22 5.12 -0.22
C GLY A 50 13.58 6.62 -0.22
N ALA A 51 13.02 7.38 -1.16
CA ALA A 51 13.20 8.84 -1.21
C ALA A 51 12.70 9.54 0.06
N ALA A 52 11.54 9.12 0.59
CA ALA A 52 11.01 9.64 1.84
C ALA A 52 11.96 9.38 3.02
N VAL A 53 12.41 8.13 3.16
CA VAL A 53 13.31 7.72 4.24
C VAL A 53 14.65 8.46 4.16
N VAL A 54 15.28 8.49 2.98
CA VAL A 54 16.55 9.20 2.77
C VAL A 54 16.40 10.69 3.06
N GLY A 55 15.35 11.33 2.54
CA GLY A 55 15.09 12.75 2.79
C GLY A 55 14.91 13.05 4.28
N VAL A 56 14.18 12.21 5.02
CA VAL A 56 14.04 12.35 6.48
C VAL A 56 15.37 12.21 7.20
N PHE A 57 16.14 11.15 6.93
CA PHE A 57 17.42 10.93 7.61
C PHE A 57 18.44 12.02 7.32
N VAL A 58 18.54 12.49 6.08
CA VAL A 58 19.46 13.57 5.70
C VAL A 58 19.04 14.88 6.37
N ALA A 59 17.75 15.25 6.32
CA ALA A 59 17.27 16.48 6.95
C ALA A 59 17.53 16.48 8.45
N VAL A 60 17.17 15.39 9.14
CA VAL A 60 17.37 15.26 10.59
C VAL A 60 18.86 15.19 10.96
N GLY A 61 19.67 14.45 10.19
CA GLY A 61 21.10 14.33 10.45
C GLY A 61 21.84 15.66 10.33
N VAL A 62 21.54 16.45 9.29
CA VAL A 62 22.12 17.79 9.12
C VAL A 62 21.64 18.74 10.20
N VAL A 63 20.34 18.71 10.56
CA VAL A 63 19.83 19.53 11.66
C VAL A 63 20.51 19.17 12.99
N GLY A 64 20.70 17.88 13.26
CA GLY A 64 21.46 17.43 14.44
C GLY A 64 22.89 17.98 14.45
N ALA A 65 23.60 17.88 13.32
CA ALA A 65 24.96 18.41 13.20
C ALA A 65 25.02 19.94 13.39
N ILE A 66 24.06 20.70 12.87
CA ILE A 66 23.96 22.15 13.08
C ILE A 66 23.81 22.47 14.57
N VAL A 67 22.95 21.73 15.28
CA VAL A 67 22.71 21.91 16.71
C VAL A 67 23.98 21.63 17.51
N ASP A 68 24.66 20.52 17.22
CA ASP A 68 25.89 20.13 17.91
C ASP A 68 27.05 21.11 17.67
N LEU A 69 27.16 21.66 16.45
CA LEU A 69 28.19 22.62 16.07
C LEU A 69 27.84 24.07 16.48
N GLY A 70 26.59 24.34 16.86
CA GLY A 70 26.11 25.67 17.25
C GLY A 70 26.10 26.71 16.13
N ARG A 71 26.26 26.30 14.86
CA ARG A 71 26.31 27.19 13.70
C ARG A 71 25.71 26.53 12.46
N ALA A 72 25.03 27.33 11.64
CA ALA A 72 24.50 26.90 10.35
C ALA A 72 25.18 27.68 9.21
N GLY A 73 25.72 26.95 8.23
CA GLY A 73 26.18 27.51 6.97
C GLY A 73 25.08 27.57 5.92
N PRO A 74 25.21 28.40 4.87
CA PRO A 74 24.26 28.44 3.75
C PRO A 74 24.06 27.09 3.05
N LEU A 75 25.13 26.28 2.97
CA LEU A 75 25.07 24.94 2.39
C LEU A 75 24.22 23.98 3.22
N ASP A 76 24.28 24.06 4.55
CA ASP A 76 23.50 23.20 5.44
C ASP A 76 22.00 23.45 5.25
N ILE A 77 21.63 24.74 5.16
CA ILE A 77 20.25 25.16 4.87
C ILE A 77 19.80 24.60 3.51
N GLY A 78 20.64 24.72 2.48
CA GLY A 78 20.34 24.20 1.14
C GLY A 78 20.11 22.68 1.14
N VAL A 79 20.96 21.93 1.84
CA VAL A 79 20.84 20.47 1.96
C VAL A 79 19.58 20.07 2.72
N VAL A 80 19.26 20.73 3.83
CA VAL A 80 18.03 20.46 4.60
C VAL A 80 16.80 20.71 3.74
N LEU A 81 16.74 21.83 3.02
CA LEU A 81 15.61 22.15 2.15
C LEU A 81 15.45 21.13 1.01
N ALA A 82 16.55 20.71 0.37
CA ALA A 82 16.52 19.69 -0.67
C ALA A 82 16.06 18.33 -0.13
N ALA A 83 16.54 17.94 1.06
CA ALA A 83 16.16 16.69 1.71
C ALA A 83 14.68 16.67 2.12
N LEU A 84 14.16 17.79 2.64
CA LEU A 84 12.73 17.95 2.95
C LEU A 84 11.87 17.90 1.68
N ALA A 85 12.29 18.57 0.60
CA ALA A 85 11.59 18.53 -0.67
C ALA A 85 11.51 17.10 -1.22
N LEU A 86 12.61 16.34 -1.15
CA LEU A 86 12.65 14.93 -1.53
C LEU A 86 11.70 14.10 -0.66
N ALA A 87 11.71 14.33 0.66
CA ALA A 87 10.84 13.61 1.59
C ALA A 87 9.35 13.84 1.30
N LEU A 88 8.97 15.10 1.08
CA LEU A 88 7.61 15.51 0.76
C LEU A 88 7.14 15.00 -0.61
N ALA A 89 8.04 14.99 -1.60
CA ALA A 89 7.75 14.43 -2.92
C ALA A 89 7.45 12.92 -2.81
N GLY A 90 8.30 12.17 -2.09
CA GLY A 90 8.08 10.75 -1.81
C GLY A 90 6.75 10.49 -1.09
N LEU A 91 6.49 11.23 -0.01
CA LEU A 91 5.24 11.13 0.75
C LEU A 91 4.01 11.41 -0.12
N THR A 92 4.06 12.43 -0.96
CA THR A 92 2.95 12.79 -1.86
C THR A 92 2.63 11.65 -2.82
N VAL A 93 3.66 11.02 -3.39
CA VAL A 93 3.50 9.86 -4.27
C VAL A 93 2.89 8.68 -3.51
N LEU A 94 3.37 8.38 -2.30
CA LEU A 94 2.83 7.32 -1.46
C LEU A 94 1.35 7.54 -1.13
N VAL A 95 0.96 8.75 -0.75
CA VAL A 95 -0.44 9.10 -0.45
C VAL A 95 -1.33 8.91 -1.67
N ARG A 96 -0.87 9.34 -2.85
CA ARG A 96 -1.62 9.16 -4.11
C ARG A 96 -1.74 7.68 -4.50
N LEU A 97 -0.66 6.90 -4.33
CA LEU A 97 -0.70 5.44 -4.53
C LEU A 97 -1.66 4.76 -3.56
N ALA A 98 -1.67 5.17 -2.29
CA ALA A 98 -2.55 4.61 -1.27
C ALA A 98 -4.02 4.93 -1.54
N ARG A 99 -4.35 6.15 -1.98
CA ARG A 99 -5.72 6.53 -2.34
C ARG A 99 -6.21 5.79 -3.59
N SER A 100 -5.42 5.81 -4.66
CA SER A 100 -5.78 5.15 -5.92
C SER A 100 -5.85 3.63 -5.78
N GLY A 101 -4.88 3.01 -5.09
CA GLY A 101 -4.86 1.58 -4.82
C GLY A 101 -6.05 1.11 -3.95
N ARG A 102 -6.41 1.90 -2.91
CA ARG A 102 -7.62 1.63 -2.12
C ARG A 102 -8.90 1.68 -2.95
N ARG A 103 -9.02 2.64 -3.88
CA ARG A 103 -10.17 2.73 -4.77
C ARG A 103 -10.25 1.51 -5.71
N LEU A 104 -9.15 1.18 -6.39
CA LEU A 104 -9.10 0.04 -7.32
C LEU A 104 -9.42 -1.28 -6.61
N THR A 105 -8.81 -1.54 -5.45
CA THR A 105 -9.05 -2.79 -4.70
C THR A 105 -10.46 -2.86 -4.12
N ARG A 106 -11.04 -1.73 -3.70
CA ARG A 106 -12.45 -1.66 -3.27
C ARG A 106 -13.41 -2.03 -4.40
N VAL A 107 -13.20 -1.43 -5.57
CA VAL A 107 -14.08 -1.66 -6.71
C VAL A 107 -13.89 -3.06 -7.28
N ALA A 108 -12.65 -3.55 -7.38
CA ALA A 108 -12.38 -4.94 -7.75
C ALA A 108 -13.04 -5.94 -6.80
N ALA A 109 -12.99 -5.67 -5.48
CA ALA A 109 -13.69 -6.48 -4.50
C ALA A 109 -15.22 -6.42 -4.69
N ALA A 110 -15.79 -5.27 -5.03
CA ALA A 110 -17.22 -5.16 -5.32
C ALA A 110 -17.62 -6.00 -6.56
N TRP A 111 -16.86 -5.88 -7.65
CA TRP A 111 -17.07 -6.67 -8.87
C TRP A 111 -16.88 -8.18 -8.63
N LEU A 112 -15.94 -8.58 -7.78
CA LEU A 112 -15.74 -9.98 -7.39
C LEU A 112 -16.96 -10.56 -6.65
N ARG A 113 -17.66 -9.75 -5.86
CA ARG A 113 -18.81 -10.18 -5.06
C ARG A 113 -20.13 -10.17 -5.83
N ALA A 114 -20.25 -9.32 -6.84
CA ALA A 114 -21.51 -9.08 -7.55
C ALA A 114 -22.16 -10.36 -8.13
N PRO A 115 -21.42 -11.29 -8.79
CA PRO A 115 -22.01 -12.54 -9.30
C PRO A 115 -22.55 -13.49 -8.23
N TYR A 116 -22.01 -13.43 -7.01
CA TYR A 116 -22.45 -14.28 -5.91
C TYR A 116 -23.61 -13.66 -5.15
N ALA A 117 -23.63 -12.32 -5.05
CA ALA A 117 -24.72 -11.59 -4.40
C ALA A 117 -26.01 -11.57 -5.25
N ALA A 118 -25.90 -11.48 -6.57
CA ALA A 118 -27.05 -11.45 -7.48
C ALA A 118 -27.65 -12.83 -7.76
N GLY A 119 -27.04 -13.92 -7.28
CA GLY A 119 -27.45 -15.31 -7.56
C GLY A 119 -26.99 -15.99 -8.86
N PRO A 120 -26.34 -15.35 -9.86
CA PRO A 120 -25.98 -16.06 -11.10
C PRO A 120 -24.76 -16.98 -10.97
N ARG A 121 -24.04 -16.99 -9.83
CA ARG A 121 -22.90 -17.88 -9.59
C ARG A 121 -22.95 -18.50 -8.20
N SER A 122 -22.79 -19.83 -8.13
CA SER A 122 -22.65 -20.56 -6.88
C SER A 122 -21.16 -20.72 -6.48
N PRO A 123 -20.84 -20.80 -5.18
CA PRO A 123 -19.50 -21.15 -4.71
C PRO A 123 -19.09 -22.55 -5.16
N ASP A 124 -17.82 -22.73 -5.56
CA ASP A 124 -17.30 -23.96 -6.16
C ASP A 124 -15.91 -24.34 -5.64
N ALA A 125 -15.49 -25.58 -5.92
CA ALA A 125 -14.17 -26.08 -5.52
C ALA A 125 -13.02 -25.30 -6.19
N ALA A 126 -13.22 -24.78 -7.41
CA ALA A 126 -12.24 -23.94 -8.06
C ALA A 126 -12.05 -22.60 -7.32
N GLY A 127 -13.13 -22.02 -6.78
CA GLY A 127 -13.11 -20.85 -5.90
C GLY A 127 -12.30 -21.09 -4.62
N TRP A 128 -12.43 -22.27 -4.02
CA TRP A 128 -11.62 -22.69 -2.86
C TRP A 128 -10.11 -22.70 -3.15
N VAL A 129 -9.70 -23.22 -4.31
CA VAL A 129 -8.28 -23.25 -4.72
C VAL A 129 -7.79 -21.83 -4.97
N ARG A 130 -8.52 -21.03 -5.76
CA ARG A 130 -8.13 -19.65 -6.11
C ARG A 130 -7.98 -18.76 -4.89
N ALA A 131 -8.85 -18.90 -3.89
CA ALA A 131 -8.76 -18.13 -2.64
C ALA A 131 -7.48 -18.42 -1.86
N ARG A 132 -6.88 -19.61 -2.01
CA ARG A 132 -5.63 -20.02 -1.34
C ARG A 132 -4.38 -19.73 -2.18
N THR A 133 -4.47 -19.84 -3.50
CA THR A 133 -3.32 -19.64 -4.40
C THR A 133 -3.08 -18.18 -4.77
N VAL A 134 -4.04 -17.27 -4.57
CA VAL A 134 -3.87 -15.84 -4.88
C VAL A 134 -2.66 -15.21 -4.19
N ASN A 135 -2.30 -15.67 -2.99
CA ASN A 135 -1.13 -15.16 -2.26
C ASN A 135 0.20 -15.57 -2.90
N LEU A 136 0.20 -16.62 -3.72
CA LEU A 136 1.36 -17.12 -4.46
C LEU A 136 1.53 -16.43 -5.81
N GLU A 137 0.56 -15.63 -6.26
CA GLU A 137 0.73 -14.81 -7.47
C GLU A 137 1.93 -13.86 -7.25
N PRO A 138 2.92 -13.80 -8.16
CA PRO A 138 4.16 -13.03 -7.94
C PRO A 138 3.92 -11.57 -7.55
N ARG A 139 2.89 -10.95 -8.12
CA ARG A 139 2.50 -9.56 -7.84
C ARG A 139 1.95 -9.37 -6.43
N VAL A 140 1.25 -10.37 -5.90
CA VAL A 140 0.70 -10.36 -4.53
C VAL A 140 1.80 -10.70 -3.54
N LEU A 141 2.58 -11.73 -3.82
CA LEU A 141 3.68 -12.18 -2.98
C LEU A 141 4.69 -11.06 -2.71
N VAL A 142 5.12 -10.34 -3.76
CA VAL A 142 6.05 -9.22 -3.58
C VAL A 142 5.45 -8.09 -2.73
N ARG A 143 4.15 -7.81 -2.85
CA ARG A 143 3.46 -6.81 -2.02
C ARG A 143 3.31 -7.25 -0.57
N LEU A 144 3.09 -8.55 -0.34
CA LEU A 144 3.11 -9.12 1.00
C LEU A 144 4.50 -8.99 1.61
N ALA A 145 5.55 -9.37 0.86
CA ALA A 145 6.94 -9.25 1.31
C ALA A 145 7.32 -7.80 1.63
N THR A 146 7.09 -6.86 0.70
CA THR A 146 7.40 -5.44 0.93
C THR A 146 6.52 -4.80 1.99
N GLY A 147 5.25 -5.21 2.10
CA GLY A 147 4.35 -4.77 3.15
C GLY A 147 4.82 -5.21 4.53
N THR A 148 5.23 -6.47 4.68
CA THR A 148 5.81 -7.01 5.92
C THR A 148 7.13 -6.33 6.27
N LEU A 149 8.03 -6.14 5.30
CA LEU A 149 9.29 -5.42 5.54
C LEU A 149 9.03 -3.97 5.98
N ALA A 150 8.06 -3.28 5.37
CA ALA A 150 7.67 -1.93 5.79
C ALA A 150 7.10 -1.90 7.22
N LEU A 151 6.31 -2.92 7.61
CA LEU A 151 5.85 -3.06 8.99
C LEU A 151 7.00 -3.31 9.97
N LEU A 152 7.99 -4.15 9.61
CA LEU A 152 9.17 -4.39 10.44
C LEU A 152 9.99 -3.11 10.63
N VAL A 153 10.17 -2.31 9.57
CA VAL A 153 10.75 -0.96 9.66
C VAL A 153 9.92 -0.07 10.58
N GLY A 154 8.59 -0.16 10.47
CA GLY A 154 7.65 0.52 11.36
C GLY A 154 7.86 0.19 12.83
N VAL A 155 7.90 -1.10 13.17
CA VAL A 155 8.14 -1.60 14.52
C VAL A 155 9.53 -1.20 15.02
N ALA A 156 10.56 -1.28 14.19
CA ALA A 156 11.91 -0.86 14.54
C ALA A 156 11.96 0.65 14.87
N GLY A 157 11.31 1.49 14.05
CA GLY A 157 11.23 2.93 14.31
C GLY A 157 10.49 3.26 15.61
N VAL A 158 9.38 2.59 15.89
CA VAL A 158 8.64 2.73 17.17
C VAL A 158 9.49 2.26 18.35
N ALA A 159 10.17 1.12 18.24
CA ALA A 159 11.01 0.58 19.30
C ALA A 159 12.18 1.52 19.63
N LEU A 160 12.85 2.07 18.62
CA LEU A 160 13.92 3.06 18.80
C LEU A 160 13.39 4.34 19.45
N THR A 161 12.25 4.83 19.01
CA THR A 161 11.61 6.02 19.60
C THR A 161 11.26 5.77 21.07
N ALA A 162 10.66 4.63 21.39
CA ALA A 162 10.32 4.26 22.77
C ALA A 162 11.56 4.11 23.66
N ARG A 163 12.65 3.54 23.13
CA ARG A 163 13.93 3.45 23.83
C ARG A 163 14.50 4.85 24.13
N ASP A 164 14.52 5.74 23.16
CA ASP A 164 15.07 7.10 23.31
C ASP A 164 14.23 7.95 24.30
N LEU A 165 12.90 7.74 24.35
CA LEU A 165 12.06 8.40 25.36
C LEU A 165 12.46 8.05 26.81
N VAL A 166 13.08 6.88 27.03
CA VAL A 166 13.55 6.45 28.36
C VAL A 166 15.01 6.86 28.60
N GLN A 167 15.85 6.80 27.56
CA GLN A 167 17.30 7.00 27.66
C GLN A 167 17.77 8.43 27.38
N GLY A 168 16.88 9.30 26.91
CA GLY A 168 17.17 10.66 26.47
C GLY A 168 17.01 10.80 24.96
N MET A 169 16.29 11.85 24.54
CA MET A 169 16.02 12.10 23.13
C MET A 169 17.28 12.55 22.40
N SER A 170 17.47 12.04 21.19
CA SER A 170 18.52 12.44 20.26
C SER A 170 17.91 13.05 18.99
N ALA A 171 18.74 13.68 18.16
CA ALA A 171 18.30 14.10 16.83
C ALA A 171 17.68 12.93 16.04
N LEU A 172 18.24 11.72 16.16
CA LEU A 172 17.78 10.53 15.45
C LEU A 172 16.40 10.04 15.92
N THR A 173 15.94 10.40 17.12
CA THR A 173 14.61 10.04 17.62
C THR A 173 13.51 10.53 16.68
N GLY A 174 13.64 11.76 16.16
CA GLY A 174 12.68 12.33 15.20
C GLY A 174 12.66 11.58 13.87
N ALA A 175 13.84 11.20 13.35
CA ALA A 175 13.94 10.41 12.13
C ALA A 175 13.35 9.00 12.32
N ALA A 176 13.67 8.33 13.43
CA ALA A 176 13.15 7.01 13.76
C ALA A 176 11.62 7.01 13.88
N ALA A 177 11.05 8.02 14.53
CA ALA A 177 9.60 8.17 14.66
C ALA A 177 8.92 8.39 13.30
N ALA A 178 9.46 9.29 12.47
CA ALA A 178 8.92 9.59 11.14
C ALA A 178 9.01 8.38 10.20
N VAL A 179 10.16 7.71 10.15
CA VAL A 179 10.34 6.50 9.34
C VAL A 179 9.49 5.34 9.87
N GLY A 180 9.35 5.22 11.19
CA GLY A 180 8.45 4.26 11.83
C GLY A 180 7.01 4.45 11.39
N ALA A 181 6.49 5.68 11.47
CA ALA A 181 5.14 6.02 11.02
C ALA A 181 4.95 5.75 9.52
N LEU A 182 5.92 6.11 8.68
CA LEU A 182 5.89 5.83 7.25
C LEU A 182 5.87 4.33 6.95
N GLY A 183 6.69 3.54 7.66
CA GLY A 183 6.76 2.08 7.55
C GLY A 183 5.42 1.44 7.91
N LEU A 184 4.85 1.82 9.05
CA LEU A 184 3.54 1.34 9.50
C LEU A 184 2.43 1.68 8.50
N ALA A 185 2.33 2.95 8.07
CA ALA A 185 1.30 3.39 7.15
C ALA A 185 1.42 2.70 5.77
N SER A 186 2.65 2.56 5.26
CA SER A 186 2.91 1.92 3.96
C SER A 186 2.65 0.42 4.01
N GLY A 187 3.12 -0.26 5.06
CA GLY A 187 2.90 -1.68 5.28
C GLY A 187 1.41 -2.02 5.44
N ALA A 188 0.72 -1.31 6.33
CA ALA A 188 -0.72 -1.48 6.54
C ALA A 188 -1.52 -1.20 5.25
N GLY A 189 -1.15 -0.16 4.51
CA GLY A 189 -1.79 0.17 3.23
C GLY A 189 -1.65 -0.91 2.17
N GLN A 190 -0.46 -1.52 2.02
CA GLN A 190 -0.23 -2.61 1.08
C GLN A 190 -1.01 -3.88 1.49
N LEU A 191 -0.91 -4.28 2.76
CA LEU A 191 -1.58 -5.49 3.27
C LEU A 191 -3.10 -5.35 3.24
N ALA A 192 -3.66 -4.20 3.61
CA ALA A 192 -5.11 -3.97 3.56
C ALA A 192 -5.68 -4.10 2.13
N GLY A 193 -4.89 -3.74 1.10
CA GLY A 193 -5.27 -3.95 -0.30
C GLY A 193 -5.35 -5.43 -0.66
N VAL A 194 -4.34 -6.21 -0.27
CA VAL A 194 -4.29 -7.67 -0.52
C VAL A 194 -5.42 -8.38 0.22
N LEU A 195 -5.57 -8.12 1.53
CA LEU A 195 -6.60 -8.74 2.36
C LEU A 195 -8.01 -8.46 1.83
N ARG A 196 -8.25 -7.27 1.26
CA ARG A 196 -9.55 -6.94 0.66
C ARG A 196 -9.88 -7.80 -0.57
N ILE A 197 -8.88 -8.08 -1.41
CA ILE A 197 -9.05 -8.94 -2.59
C ILE A 197 -9.22 -10.40 -2.16
N VAL A 198 -8.40 -10.89 -1.22
CA VAL A 198 -8.51 -12.25 -0.66
C VAL A 198 -9.89 -12.45 -0.04
N ALA A 199 -10.37 -11.50 0.77
CA ALA A 199 -11.69 -11.57 1.38
C ALA A 199 -12.84 -11.57 0.36
N ALA A 200 -12.67 -10.89 -0.78
CA ALA A 200 -13.64 -10.90 -1.86
C ALA A 200 -13.63 -12.21 -2.66
N LEU A 201 -12.45 -12.78 -2.92
CA LEU A 201 -12.32 -14.12 -3.50
C LEU A 201 -12.91 -15.20 -2.61
N GLY A 202 -12.91 -15.01 -1.30
CA GLY A 202 -13.53 -15.92 -0.33
C GLY A 202 -15.05 -16.08 -0.49
N GLU A 203 -15.77 -15.21 -1.23
CA GLU A 203 -17.18 -15.47 -1.54
C GLU A 203 -17.36 -16.64 -2.52
N ALA A 204 -16.31 -16.99 -3.28
CA ALA A 204 -16.30 -18.16 -4.16
C ALA A 204 -16.00 -19.46 -3.41
N ASP A 205 -15.55 -19.40 -2.15
CA ASP A 205 -15.15 -20.57 -1.37
C ASP A 205 -16.37 -21.16 -0.62
N PRO A 206 -16.80 -22.40 -0.95
CA PRO A 206 -17.96 -23.03 -0.34
C PRO A 206 -17.79 -23.29 1.16
N LEU A 207 -16.57 -23.47 1.67
CA LEU A 207 -16.32 -23.62 3.10
C LEU A 207 -16.50 -22.28 3.83
N TRP A 208 -15.99 -21.19 3.26
CA TRP A 208 -16.14 -19.86 3.84
C TRP A 208 -17.59 -19.40 3.88
N VAL A 209 -18.38 -19.70 2.85
CA VAL A 209 -19.81 -19.39 2.82
C VAL A 209 -20.56 -20.17 3.91
N ARG A 210 -20.25 -21.47 4.07
CA ARG A 210 -20.81 -22.31 5.15
C ARG A 210 -20.45 -21.78 6.55
N LEU A 211 -19.19 -21.41 6.78
CA LEU A 211 -18.71 -20.90 8.08
C LEU A 211 -19.33 -19.54 8.46
N ARG A 212 -19.66 -18.69 7.48
CA ARG A 212 -20.29 -17.37 7.72
C ARG A 212 -21.81 -17.44 7.88
N GLY A 213 -22.43 -18.62 7.76
CA GLY A 213 -23.88 -18.79 7.88
C GLY A 213 -24.70 -18.08 6.80
N ARG A 214 -24.08 -17.68 5.67
CA ARG A 214 -24.80 -17.08 4.53
C ARG A 214 -25.36 -18.20 3.66
N ARG A 215 -26.66 -18.44 3.77
CA ARG A 215 -27.44 -19.21 2.79
C ARG A 215 -28.34 -18.24 2.02
#